data_AF-A0A496ABG6-F1
#
_entry.id   AF-A0A496ABG6-F1
#
_cell.length_a   1.000
_cell.length_b   1.000
_cell.length_c   1.000
_cell.angle_alpha   90.00
_cell.angle_beta   90.00
_cell.angle_gamma   90.00
#
_symmetry.space_group_name_H-M   'P 1'
#
loop_
_entity.id
_entity.type
_entity.pdbx_description
1 polymer ?
#
loop_
_entity_poly.entity_id
_entity_poly.type
_entity_poly.pdbx_seq_one_letter_code
_entity_poly.pdbx_strand_id
1 'polypeptide(L)'
;MKAISIVAMVIGLPGTSVNADTPAEKPNARIIITRGLKMKILAIGLLILVMMSGQLNADNHSAANNKITLNLDSTSEVLVKGFIAPIGDTVSDDFKDWDALTNLRVAEPEKRYPASVFQSFLPNKPISVGELWVPDMTGIVTLLKQLHPTPNLLMHINAGDSLGLWACLRAYNDQYADIVFRIHAEFAFKDGWFTPSQFTGHLVIDRLKGKVSFFEMYVPEGPVNFDVNRVVHGSRIAGAGYCSKMELRAGTQDLLENVDFAASITQAAAERALILRFYKSQQINWVAPDQVLEMAQAQQKPIHVISIDGPLVDESC
;
A
#
# COMPACT_ATOMS: atom_id res chain seq x y z
N MET A 1 13.75 26.55 -17.84
CA MET A 1 12.61 26.88 -16.96
C MET A 1 12.11 25.57 -16.36
N LYS A 2 12.26 25.32 -15.05
CA LYS A 2 11.79 24.06 -14.42
C LYS A 2 10.28 24.16 -14.21
N ALA A 3 9.50 23.51 -15.06
CA ALA A 3 8.06 23.35 -14.84
C ALA A 3 7.83 22.64 -13.51
N ILE A 4 6.79 23.04 -12.76
CA ILE A 4 6.20 22.14 -11.77
C ILE A 4 5.06 21.45 -12.49
N SER A 5 5.13 20.12 -12.54
CA SER A 5 3.97 19.31 -12.88
C SER A 5 3.10 19.24 -11.63
N ILE A 6 1.96 19.93 -11.64
CA ILE A 6 0.93 19.77 -10.61
C ILE A 6 -0.15 18.87 -11.21
N VAL A 7 -0.19 17.61 -10.79
CA VAL A 7 -1.21 16.66 -11.25
C VAL A 7 -2.46 16.89 -10.42
N ALA A 8 -3.50 17.46 -11.04
CA ALA A 8 -4.84 17.53 -10.45
C ALA A 8 -5.66 16.36 -11.01
N MET A 9 -6.14 15.47 -10.12
CA MET A 9 -7.00 14.35 -10.50
C MET A 9 -8.46 14.82 -10.52
N VAL A 10 -9.13 14.65 -11.66
CA VAL A 10 -10.59 14.74 -11.76
C VAL A 10 -11.09 13.31 -11.91
N ILE A 11 -11.69 12.75 -10.85
CA ILE A 11 -12.28 11.41 -10.90
C ILE A 11 -13.64 11.55 -11.59
N GLY A 12 -13.75 11.02 -12.81
CA GLY A 12 -15.04 10.83 -13.46
C GLY A 12 -15.81 9.71 -12.76
N LEU A 13 -17.05 9.98 -12.36
CA LEU A 13 -17.95 8.92 -11.90
C LEU A 13 -18.35 8.04 -13.11
N PRO A 14 -18.31 6.70 -13.00
CA PRO A 14 -18.79 5.84 -14.07
C PRO A 14 -20.31 5.99 -14.18
N GLY A 15 -20.80 6.36 -15.38
CA GLY A 15 -22.24 6.33 -15.69
C GLY A 15 -22.86 7.60 -16.28
N THR A 16 -22.11 8.64 -16.64
CA THR A 16 -22.67 9.74 -17.44
C THR A 16 -22.39 9.54 -18.92
N SER A 17 -23.24 8.74 -19.58
CA SER A 17 -23.35 8.79 -21.04
C SER A 17 -24.03 10.11 -21.43
N VAL A 18 -23.26 11.04 -22.01
CA VAL A 18 -23.85 12.21 -22.67
C VAL A 18 -24.30 11.73 -24.05
N ASN A 19 -25.60 11.53 -24.21
CA ASN A 19 -26.23 11.30 -25.50
C ASN A 19 -25.91 12.46 -26.45
N ALA A 20 -25.16 12.16 -27.51
CA ALA A 20 -24.97 13.05 -28.63
C ALA A 20 -26.20 12.99 -29.54
N ASP A 21 -27.24 13.75 -29.22
CA ASP A 21 -28.30 14.12 -30.16
C ASP A 21 -29.14 15.29 -29.62
N THR A 22 -28.66 16.52 -29.82
CA THR A 22 -29.50 17.72 -29.97
C THR A 22 -28.68 18.90 -30.53
N PRO A 23 -29.27 19.76 -31.37
CA PRO A 23 -28.53 20.64 -32.27
C PRO A 23 -28.05 21.93 -31.58
N ALA A 24 -27.02 22.52 -32.18
CA ALA A 24 -26.28 23.69 -31.75
C ALA A 24 -27.15 24.90 -31.38
N GLU A 25 -27.12 25.28 -30.10
CA GLU A 25 -27.40 26.64 -29.64
C GLU A 25 -26.16 27.20 -28.92
N LYS A 26 -25.63 28.32 -29.43
CA LYS A 26 -24.60 29.10 -28.75
C LYS A 26 -25.22 29.83 -27.56
N PRO A 27 -24.53 29.86 -26.41
CA PRO A 27 -24.61 31.02 -25.53
C PRO A 27 -23.24 31.72 -25.48
N ASN A 28 -23.24 32.97 -25.95
CA ASN A 28 -22.21 33.96 -25.61
C ASN A 28 -22.27 34.22 -24.10
N ALA A 29 -21.32 33.69 -23.34
CA ALA A 29 -21.03 34.18 -21.99
C ALA A 29 -19.79 35.08 -22.04
N ARG A 30 -20.02 36.38 -22.32
CA ARG A 30 -19.05 37.45 -22.05
C ARG A 30 -19.08 37.75 -20.55
N ILE A 31 -18.04 37.40 -19.81
CA ILE A 31 -17.80 37.99 -18.49
C ILE A 31 -17.03 39.29 -18.69
N ILE A 32 -17.73 40.40 -18.52
CA ILE A 32 -17.18 41.75 -18.45
C ILE A 32 -16.70 41.98 -17.02
N ILE A 33 -15.39 42.15 -16.82
CA ILE A 33 -14.84 42.64 -15.54
C ILE A 33 -14.54 44.13 -15.72
N THR A 34 -15.39 44.97 -15.14
CA THR A 34 -15.17 46.41 -15.01
C THR A 34 -14.05 46.72 -14.01
N ARG A 35 -13.07 47.50 -14.47
CA ARG A 35 -12.05 48.14 -13.61
C ARG A 35 -12.71 49.17 -12.70
N GLY A 36 -12.49 49.04 -11.40
CA GLY A 36 -12.82 50.04 -10.38
C GLY A 36 -11.64 50.21 -9.42
N LEU A 37 -10.88 51.28 -9.60
CA LEU A 37 -9.76 51.71 -8.78
C LEU A 37 -10.24 52.29 -7.44
N LYS A 38 -9.60 51.95 -6.31
CA LYS A 38 -9.13 52.93 -5.30
C LYS A 38 -8.31 52.28 -4.17
N MET A 39 -7.05 52.70 -4.08
CA MET A 39 -6.19 52.60 -2.90
C MET A 39 -6.86 53.20 -1.67
N LYS A 40 -6.75 52.52 -0.52
CA LYS A 40 -6.56 53.18 0.78
C LYS A 40 -5.49 52.44 1.56
N ILE A 41 -4.51 53.22 2.00
CA ILE A 41 -3.43 52.90 2.91
C ILE A 41 -4.02 52.60 4.30
N LEU A 42 -3.58 51.51 4.95
CA LEU A 42 -3.50 51.48 6.41
C LEU A 42 -2.33 50.58 6.85
N ALA A 43 -1.49 51.15 7.70
CA ALA A 43 -0.32 50.54 8.32
C ALA A 43 -0.68 49.79 9.62
N ILE A 44 0.34 49.13 10.19
CA ILE A 44 0.44 48.55 11.55
C ILE A 44 -0.01 47.08 11.61
N GLY A 45 0.76 46.11 12.10
CA GLY A 45 2.03 46.15 12.82
C GLY A 45 2.69 44.76 12.85
N LEU A 46 4.00 44.79 13.00
CA LEU A 46 4.92 43.67 13.09
C LEU A 46 4.79 43.02 14.48
N LEU A 47 4.39 41.74 14.56
CA LEU A 47 4.51 40.96 15.78
C LEU A 47 5.65 39.95 15.59
N ILE A 48 6.83 40.31 16.08
CA ILE A 48 7.94 39.38 16.28
C ILE A 48 7.64 38.60 17.57
N LEU A 49 7.25 37.33 17.44
CA LEU A 49 7.20 36.42 18.57
C LEU A 49 8.59 35.79 18.74
N VAL A 50 9.37 36.38 19.65
CA VAL A 50 10.57 35.76 20.21
C VAL A 50 10.10 34.66 21.16
N MET A 51 10.07 33.42 20.68
CA MET A 51 10.03 32.25 21.56
C MET A 51 11.47 31.95 21.97
N MET A 52 11.74 32.21 23.24
CA MET A 52 13.03 32.03 23.88
C MET A 52 13.51 30.59 23.72
N SER A 53 14.77 30.48 23.35
CA SER A 53 15.61 29.30 23.49
C SER A 53 15.60 28.82 24.94
N GLY A 54 14.71 27.86 25.22
CA GLY A 54 14.81 26.98 26.37
C GLY A 54 15.81 25.88 26.04
N GLN A 55 16.96 25.90 26.72
CA GLN A 55 17.87 24.77 26.80
C GLN A 55 17.11 23.55 27.32
N LEU A 56 16.73 22.64 26.43
CA LEU A 56 16.51 21.26 26.82
C LEU A 56 17.89 20.63 26.97
N ASN A 57 18.31 20.49 28.23
CA ASN A 57 19.21 19.41 28.62
C ASN A 57 18.50 18.10 28.23
N ALA A 58 18.82 17.60 27.04
CA ALA A 58 18.67 16.20 26.73
C ALA A 58 19.99 15.54 27.09
N ASP A 59 19.93 14.68 28.10
CA ASP A 59 21.02 13.80 28.46
C ASP A 59 21.59 13.13 27.20
N ASN A 60 22.89 13.32 27.01
CA ASN A 60 23.72 12.63 26.03
C ASN A 60 23.85 11.14 26.39
N HIS A 61 22.73 10.42 26.42
CA HIS A 61 22.75 8.96 26.28
C HIS A 61 22.98 8.63 24.80
N SER A 62 24.26 8.66 24.42
CA SER A 62 24.88 7.79 23.42
C SER A 62 23.96 7.36 22.26
N ALA A 63 23.86 8.22 21.25
CA ALA A 63 23.39 7.88 19.90
C ALA A 63 24.38 6.95 19.17
N ALA A 64 24.78 5.85 19.80
CA ALA A 64 25.71 4.86 19.26
C ALA A 64 25.02 3.50 19.26
N ASN A 65 24.47 3.17 18.07
CA ASN A 65 23.85 1.90 17.66
C ASN A 65 22.39 1.62 18.07
N ASN A 66 21.44 2.37 17.49
CA ASN A 66 20.00 2.03 17.48
C ASN A 66 19.65 0.89 16.49
N LYS A 67 20.58 -0.05 16.26
CA LYS A 67 20.41 -1.18 15.35
C LYS A 67 20.27 -2.46 16.13
N ILE A 68 19.30 -3.29 15.74
CA ILE A 68 19.07 -4.60 16.36
C ILE A 68 19.25 -5.72 15.34
N THR A 69 19.73 -6.86 15.81
CA THR A 69 19.69 -8.12 15.06
C THR A 69 18.39 -8.85 15.38
N LEU A 70 17.75 -9.40 14.36
CA LEU A 70 16.51 -10.16 14.44
C LEU A 70 16.81 -11.61 14.08
N ASN A 71 16.41 -12.54 14.94
CA ASN A 71 16.64 -13.98 14.74
C ASN A 71 15.43 -14.78 15.24
N LEU A 72 15.21 -15.94 14.65
CA LEU A 72 14.30 -16.96 15.14
C LEU A 72 15.05 -18.25 15.45
N ASP A 73 14.55 -18.98 16.45
CA ASP A 73 14.92 -20.36 16.72
C ASP A 73 14.24 -21.26 15.69
N SER A 74 15.06 -21.82 14.80
CA SER A 74 14.62 -22.68 13.69
C SER A 74 13.92 -23.97 14.12
N THR A 75 13.99 -24.34 15.40
CA THR A 75 13.36 -25.56 15.93
C THR A 75 11.88 -25.38 16.29
N SER A 76 11.41 -24.13 16.39
CA SER A 76 10.02 -23.85 16.71
C SER A 76 9.10 -23.98 15.50
N GLU A 77 7.83 -24.35 15.75
CA GLU A 77 6.79 -24.41 14.73
C GLU A 77 5.71 -23.36 14.98
N VAL A 78 5.10 -22.90 13.89
CA VAL A 78 4.01 -21.94 13.88
C VAL A 78 2.82 -22.56 13.15
N LEU A 79 1.67 -22.64 13.82
CA LEU A 79 0.42 -23.04 13.19
C LEU A 79 -0.20 -21.80 12.52
N VAL A 80 -0.27 -21.82 11.19
CA VAL A 80 -0.86 -20.77 10.37
C VAL A 80 -2.23 -21.22 9.90
N LYS A 81 -3.23 -20.35 10.10
CA LYS A 81 -4.58 -20.52 9.58
C LYS A 81 -4.74 -19.65 8.33
N GLY A 82 -5.28 -20.22 7.27
CA GLY A 82 -5.56 -19.51 6.04
C GLY A 82 -7.05 -19.43 5.76
N PHE A 83 -7.46 -18.34 5.13
CA PHE A 83 -8.86 -18.11 4.77
C PHE A 83 -8.96 -17.36 3.45
N ILE A 84 -9.90 -17.78 2.60
CA ILE A 84 -10.34 -17.05 1.41
C ILE A 84 -11.87 -17.06 1.43
N ALA A 85 -12.47 -15.87 1.47
CA ALA A 85 -13.91 -15.70 1.35
C ALA A 85 -14.37 -16.09 -0.05
N PRO A 86 -15.61 -16.62 -0.20
CA PRO A 86 -16.20 -16.83 -1.51
C PRO A 86 -16.17 -15.54 -2.35
N ILE A 87 -15.73 -15.65 -3.61
CA ILE A 87 -15.78 -14.55 -4.57
C ILE A 87 -17.19 -14.50 -5.16
N GLY A 88 -17.96 -13.49 -4.75
CA GLY A 88 -19.33 -13.26 -5.22
C GLY A 88 -19.48 -12.01 -6.09
N ASP A 89 -18.60 -11.02 -5.91
CA ASP A 89 -18.73 -9.69 -6.50
C ASP A 89 -17.57 -9.43 -7.48
N THR A 90 -17.86 -9.57 -8.77
CA THR A 90 -16.99 -9.12 -9.87
C THR A 90 -17.57 -7.85 -10.48
N VAL A 91 -16.71 -6.97 -11.01
CA VAL A 91 -17.13 -5.71 -11.64
C VAL A 91 -17.94 -5.97 -12.92
N SER A 92 -17.69 -7.08 -13.61
CA SER A 92 -18.48 -7.54 -14.76
C SER A 92 -18.99 -8.98 -14.57
N ASP A 93 -20.03 -9.33 -15.35
CA ASP A 93 -20.62 -10.66 -15.34
C ASP A 93 -19.78 -11.72 -16.09
N ASP A 94 -18.72 -11.31 -16.79
CA ASP A 94 -17.89 -12.15 -17.68
C ASP A 94 -17.10 -13.26 -16.96
N PHE A 95 -17.09 -13.24 -15.63
CA PHE A 95 -16.33 -14.16 -14.79
C PHE A 95 -17.22 -15.05 -13.91
N LYS A 96 -18.55 -14.89 -13.96
CA LYS A 96 -19.49 -15.68 -13.14
C LYS A 96 -19.52 -17.17 -13.51
N ASP A 97 -19.16 -17.50 -14.73
CA ASP A 97 -19.04 -18.89 -15.23
C ASP A 97 -17.64 -19.48 -15.00
N TRP A 98 -16.69 -18.69 -14.49
CA TRP A 98 -15.32 -19.17 -14.30
C TRP A 98 -15.20 -19.96 -12.99
N ASP A 99 -15.28 -21.28 -13.11
CA ASP A 99 -15.23 -22.21 -11.98
C ASP A 99 -14.01 -22.01 -11.07
N ALA A 100 -12.82 -21.82 -11.65
CA ALA A 100 -11.59 -21.62 -10.88
C ALA A 100 -11.64 -20.39 -9.96
N LEU A 101 -12.29 -19.31 -10.41
CA LEU A 101 -12.44 -18.08 -9.63
C LEU A 101 -13.55 -18.21 -8.59
N THR A 102 -14.75 -18.64 -9.02
CA THR A 102 -15.93 -18.74 -8.15
C THR A 102 -15.74 -19.76 -7.01
N ASN A 103 -14.96 -20.80 -7.28
CA ASN A 103 -14.57 -21.83 -6.31
C ASN A 103 -13.15 -21.65 -5.73
N LEU A 104 -12.54 -20.46 -5.88
CA LEU A 104 -11.26 -20.17 -5.23
C LEU A 104 -11.41 -20.26 -3.71
N ARG A 105 -10.71 -21.20 -3.09
CA ARG A 105 -10.65 -21.38 -1.63
C ARG A 105 -9.20 -21.59 -1.22
N VAL A 106 -8.94 -21.36 0.07
CA VAL A 106 -7.63 -21.66 0.66
C VAL A 106 -7.25 -23.12 0.37
N ALA A 107 -6.04 -23.34 -0.13
CA ALA A 107 -5.56 -24.68 -0.46
C ALA A 107 -5.37 -25.55 0.79
N GLU A 108 -4.82 -24.97 1.86
CA GLU A 108 -4.61 -25.65 3.15
C GLU A 108 -5.11 -24.76 4.31
N PRO A 109 -6.33 -24.97 4.83
CA PRO A 109 -6.92 -24.08 5.85
C PRO A 109 -6.10 -23.92 7.13
N GLU A 110 -5.38 -24.97 7.54
CA GLU A 110 -4.46 -24.92 8.68
C GLU A 110 -3.19 -25.69 8.32
N LYS A 111 -2.02 -25.10 8.61
CA LYS A 111 -0.72 -25.71 8.32
C LYS A 111 0.33 -25.31 9.34
N ARG A 112 1.15 -26.28 9.75
CA ARG A 112 2.33 -26.04 10.59
C ARG A 112 3.54 -25.75 9.72
N TYR A 113 4.25 -24.69 10.07
CA TYR A 113 5.49 -24.31 9.42
C TYR A 113 6.62 -24.22 10.43
N PRO A 114 7.84 -24.65 10.08
CA PRO A 114 9.00 -24.35 10.89
C PRO A 114 9.28 -22.85 10.87
N ALA A 115 9.84 -22.32 11.96
CA ALA A 115 10.18 -20.89 12.08
C ALA A 115 11.16 -20.41 11.00
N SER A 116 11.91 -21.31 10.36
CA SER A 116 12.76 -20.99 9.20
C SER A 116 11.99 -20.39 8.01
N VAL A 117 10.69 -20.70 7.88
CA VAL A 117 9.83 -20.05 6.88
C VAL A 117 9.67 -18.56 7.18
N PHE A 118 9.52 -18.20 8.46
CA PHE A 118 9.39 -16.81 8.92
C PHE A 118 10.75 -16.09 9.00
N GLN A 119 11.85 -16.83 9.14
CA GLN A 119 13.20 -16.27 9.06
C GLN A 119 13.45 -15.57 7.71
N SER A 120 12.74 -15.97 6.65
CA SER A 120 12.79 -15.33 5.34
C SER A 120 12.37 -13.85 5.37
N PHE A 121 11.56 -13.44 6.35
CA PHE A 121 11.15 -12.03 6.53
C PHE A 121 12.22 -11.18 7.21
N LEU A 122 13.24 -11.78 7.83
CA LEU A 122 14.21 -11.08 8.66
C LEU A 122 15.42 -10.62 7.83
N PRO A 123 15.99 -9.44 8.12
CA PRO A 123 17.21 -8.97 7.46
C PRO A 123 18.43 -9.77 7.96
N ASN A 124 19.41 -9.98 7.08
CA ASN A 124 20.67 -10.66 7.43
C ASN A 124 21.71 -9.76 8.13
N LYS A 125 21.34 -8.52 8.42
CA LYS A 125 22.20 -7.49 9.03
C LYS A 125 21.42 -6.74 10.12
N PRO A 126 22.12 -6.13 11.10
CA PRO A 126 21.46 -5.27 12.07
C PRO A 126 20.72 -4.11 11.38
N ILE A 127 19.48 -3.87 11.83
CA ILE A 127 18.53 -2.95 11.19
C ILE A 127 18.04 -1.90 12.19
N SER A 128 17.72 -0.70 11.72
CA SER A 128 17.12 0.38 12.53
C SER A 128 15.61 0.45 12.32
N VAL A 129 14.87 1.04 13.26
CA VAL A 129 13.44 1.38 13.06
C VAL A 129 13.29 2.25 11.81
N GLY A 130 12.31 1.92 10.96
CA GLY A 130 12.02 2.58 9.69
C GLY A 130 12.92 2.17 8.52
N GLU A 131 13.97 1.39 8.74
CA GLU A 131 14.83 0.89 7.66
C GLU A 131 14.09 -0.22 6.88
N LEU A 132 14.18 -0.14 5.55
CA LEU A 132 13.51 -1.03 4.62
C LEU A 132 14.46 -2.09 4.06
N TRP A 133 13.97 -3.31 3.86
CA TRP A 133 14.70 -4.37 3.16
C TRP A 133 13.77 -5.21 2.29
N VAL A 134 14.38 -6.03 1.43
CA VAL A 134 13.70 -7.04 0.62
C VAL A 134 13.87 -8.39 1.34
N PRO A 135 12.79 -8.99 1.87
CA PRO A 135 12.81 -10.37 2.37
C PRO A 135 13.30 -11.43 1.36
N ASP A 136 13.62 -12.62 1.85
CA ASP A 136 13.83 -13.81 1.03
C ASP A 136 12.47 -14.34 0.52
N MET A 137 12.39 -14.57 -0.79
CA MET A 137 11.19 -15.08 -1.45
C MET A 137 10.82 -16.51 -1.04
N THR A 138 11.78 -17.31 -0.59
CA THR A 138 11.61 -18.75 -0.37
C THR A 138 10.53 -19.07 0.66
N GLY A 139 10.59 -18.44 1.84
CA GLY A 139 9.57 -18.60 2.88
C GLY A 139 8.23 -17.99 2.49
N ILE A 140 8.24 -16.88 1.75
CA ILE A 140 7.04 -16.19 1.30
C ILE A 140 6.24 -17.05 0.31
N VAL A 141 6.91 -17.61 -0.71
CA VAL A 141 6.28 -18.56 -1.65
C VAL A 141 5.74 -19.78 -0.91
N THR A 142 6.45 -20.25 0.11
CA THR A 142 6.01 -21.38 0.94
C THR A 142 4.73 -21.09 1.73
N LEU A 143 4.55 -19.86 2.21
CA LEU A 143 3.31 -19.41 2.85
C LEU A 143 2.19 -19.18 1.83
N LEU A 144 2.47 -18.49 0.71
CA LEU A 144 1.47 -18.25 -0.33
C LEU A 144 0.89 -19.55 -0.92
N LYS A 145 1.66 -20.64 -0.92
CA LYS A 145 1.18 -21.98 -1.31
C LYS A 145 0.02 -22.49 -0.44
N GLN A 146 -0.11 -21.99 0.79
CA GLN A 146 -1.26 -22.26 1.64
C GLN A 146 -2.55 -21.66 1.08
N LEU A 147 -2.47 -20.48 0.44
CA LEU A 147 -3.60 -19.83 -0.21
C LEU A 147 -3.92 -20.49 -1.55
N HIS A 148 -2.90 -20.68 -2.40
CA HIS A 148 -3.07 -21.28 -3.72
C HIS A 148 -1.82 -22.08 -4.14
N PRO A 149 -1.93 -23.27 -4.77
CA PRO A 149 -0.79 -24.15 -5.06
C PRO A 149 0.28 -23.57 -6.02
N THR A 150 -0.11 -22.61 -6.86
CA THR A 150 0.72 -22.00 -7.90
C THR A 150 0.85 -20.48 -7.71
N PRO A 151 1.45 -20.02 -6.61
CA PRO A 151 1.70 -18.61 -6.43
C PRO A 151 2.92 -18.18 -7.24
N ASN A 152 2.93 -16.93 -7.66
CA ASN A 152 4.02 -16.34 -8.40
C ASN A 152 4.26 -14.91 -7.90
N LEU A 153 5.52 -14.60 -7.58
CA LEU A 153 5.96 -13.25 -7.18
C LEU A 153 6.45 -12.42 -8.37
N LEU A 154 6.62 -13.07 -9.54
CA LEU A 154 7.04 -12.45 -10.79
C LEU A 154 5.84 -12.43 -11.73
N MET A 155 5.03 -11.37 -11.63
CA MET A 155 3.73 -11.30 -12.31
C MET A 155 3.82 -11.47 -13.83
N HIS A 156 2.78 -12.11 -14.39
CA HIS A 156 2.69 -12.40 -15.83
C HIS A 156 2.56 -11.12 -16.68
N ILE A 157 1.90 -10.09 -16.14
CA ILE A 157 1.94 -8.72 -16.66
C ILE A 157 2.88 -7.95 -15.73
N ASN A 158 4.01 -7.52 -16.27
CA ASN A 158 4.99 -6.73 -15.54
C ASN A 158 5.51 -5.63 -16.47
N ALA A 159 4.99 -4.42 -16.31
CA ALA A 159 5.43 -3.25 -17.06
C ALA A 159 6.64 -2.54 -16.40
N GLY A 160 7.30 -3.21 -15.44
CA GLY A 160 8.40 -2.66 -14.64
C GLY A 160 7.95 -2.05 -13.31
N ASP A 161 6.71 -2.32 -12.89
CA ASP A 161 5.99 -1.81 -11.72
C ASP A 161 5.62 -2.91 -10.70
N SER A 162 5.88 -4.18 -11.02
CA SER A 162 5.80 -5.28 -10.04
C SER A 162 6.99 -5.21 -9.08
N LEU A 163 6.96 -4.27 -8.12
CA LEU A 163 8.07 -3.98 -7.20
C LEU A 163 8.20 -4.99 -6.04
N GLY A 164 7.61 -6.18 -6.23
CA GLY A 164 7.92 -7.40 -5.50
C GLY A 164 7.47 -7.35 -4.04
N LEU A 165 8.43 -7.32 -3.12
CA LEU A 165 8.17 -7.46 -1.70
C LEU A 165 9.15 -6.62 -0.88
N TRP A 166 8.62 -5.97 0.15
CA TRP A 166 9.37 -5.07 1.03
C TRP A 166 8.91 -5.23 2.47
N ALA A 167 9.85 -5.11 3.40
CA ALA A 167 9.59 -5.12 4.83
C ALA A 167 10.25 -3.91 5.51
N CYS A 168 9.73 -3.56 6.68
CA CYS A 168 10.16 -2.45 7.51
C CYS A 168 10.15 -2.86 8.98
N LEU A 169 11.19 -2.51 9.73
CA LEU A 169 11.17 -2.64 11.19
C LEU A 169 10.33 -1.48 11.71
N ARG A 170 9.10 -1.73 12.15
CA ARG A 170 8.20 -0.68 12.64
C ARG A 170 8.56 -0.30 14.07
N ALA A 171 8.79 -1.29 14.93
CA ALA A 171 9.01 -1.06 16.36
C ALA A 171 9.76 -2.21 17.03
N TYR A 172 10.41 -1.92 18.17
CA TYR A 172 10.95 -2.96 19.06
C TYR A 172 11.08 -2.49 20.51
N ASN A 173 11.15 -3.46 21.43
CA ASN A 173 11.67 -3.35 22.78
C ASN A 173 12.58 -4.56 23.07
N ASP A 174 12.96 -4.81 24.32
CA ASP A 174 13.82 -5.94 24.68
C ASP A 174 13.23 -7.31 24.32
N GLN A 175 11.91 -7.45 24.45
CA GLN A 175 11.21 -8.71 24.22
C GLN A 175 10.65 -8.87 22.82
N TYR A 176 10.11 -7.81 22.20
CA TYR A 176 9.37 -7.90 20.96
C TYR A 176 9.97 -7.02 19.87
N ALA A 177 9.88 -7.48 18.63
CA ALA A 177 10.07 -6.65 17.44
C ALA A 177 8.90 -6.86 16.48
N ASP A 178 8.37 -5.77 15.95
CA ASP A 178 7.27 -5.76 14.99
C ASP A 178 7.79 -5.32 13.62
N ILE A 179 7.60 -6.21 12.66
CA ILE A 179 7.99 -6.06 11.27
C ILE A 179 6.73 -5.96 10.44
N VAL A 180 6.58 -4.87 9.70
CA VAL A 180 5.49 -4.71 8.73
C VAL A 180 6.02 -4.95 7.32
N PHE A 181 5.19 -5.52 6.45
CA PHE A 181 5.60 -5.84 5.09
C PHE A 181 4.46 -5.70 4.09
N ARG A 182 4.84 -5.56 2.81
CA ARG A 182 3.96 -5.65 1.65
C ARG A 182 4.52 -6.64 0.64
N ILE A 183 3.64 -7.46 0.05
CA ILE A 183 4.00 -8.50 -0.92
C ILE A 183 3.02 -8.42 -2.10
N HIS A 184 3.56 -8.22 -3.29
CA HIS A 184 2.79 -8.35 -4.53
C HIS A 184 2.95 -9.78 -5.06
N ALA A 185 1.84 -10.48 -5.27
CA ALA A 185 1.81 -11.85 -5.75
C ALA A 185 0.60 -12.08 -6.65
N GLU A 186 0.71 -13.05 -7.56
CA GLU A 186 -0.40 -13.57 -8.37
C GLU A 186 -0.57 -15.08 -8.13
N PHE A 187 -1.75 -15.59 -8.45
CA PHE A 187 -2.08 -17.01 -8.46
C PHE A 187 -2.41 -17.45 -9.88
N ALA A 188 -1.66 -18.41 -10.41
CA ALA A 188 -1.88 -18.91 -11.76
C ALA A 188 -2.94 -20.03 -11.76
N PHE A 189 -4.02 -19.83 -12.48
CA PHE A 189 -5.01 -20.86 -12.78
C PHE A 189 -4.67 -21.59 -14.09
N LYS A 190 -5.40 -22.66 -14.39
CA LYS A 190 -5.23 -23.42 -15.64
C LYS A 190 -5.50 -22.54 -16.88
N ASP A 191 -6.49 -21.67 -16.77
CA ASP A 191 -7.04 -20.86 -17.85
C ASP A 191 -7.01 -19.36 -17.51
N GLY A 192 -6.08 -18.93 -16.65
CA GLY A 192 -5.92 -17.52 -16.34
C GLY A 192 -5.07 -17.24 -15.12
N TRP A 193 -5.18 -16.00 -14.62
CA TRP A 193 -4.47 -15.50 -13.45
C TRP A 193 -5.44 -14.73 -12.56
N PHE A 194 -5.19 -14.82 -11.25
CA PHE A 194 -5.83 -14.02 -10.22
C PHE A 194 -4.74 -13.24 -9.49
N THR A 195 -4.85 -11.92 -9.47
CA THR A 195 -3.87 -11.03 -8.85
C THR A 195 -4.58 -10.25 -7.74
N PRO A 196 -4.49 -10.68 -6.47
CA PRO A 196 -5.03 -9.88 -5.38
C PRO A 196 -4.26 -8.56 -5.26
N SER A 197 -4.88 -7.57 -4.63
CA SER A 197 -4.14 -6.41 -4.16
C SER A 197 -2.98 -6.84 -3.26
N GLN A 198 -1.95 -6.00 -3.22
CA GLN A 198 -0.74 -6.28 -2.44
C GLN A 198 -1.08 -6.70 -1.01
N PHE A 199 -0.62 -7.90 -0.63
CA PHE A 199 -0.76 -8.37 0.73
C PHE A 199 -0.05 -7.42 1.68
N THR A 200 -0.76 -6.99 2.72
CA THR A 200 -0.21 -6.26 3.87
C THR A 200 -0.04 -7.24 5.02
N GLY A 201 0.97 -7.04 5.87
CA GLY A 201 1.15 -7.95 6.99
C GLY A 201 2.06 -7.46 8.11
N HIS A 202 1.95 -8.20 9.21
CA HIS A 202 2.73 -8.04 10.43
C HIS A 202 3.43 -9.35 10.78
N LEU A 203 4.67 -9.25 11.22
CA LEU A 203 5.41 -10.33 11.86
C LEU A 203 5.98 -9.81 13.17
N VAL A 204 5.43 -10.30 14.28
CA VAL A 204 5.93 -9.97 15.62
C VAL A 204 6.71 -11.16 16.17
N ILE A 205 7.96 -10.91 16.53
CA ILE A 205 8.85 -11.92 17.10
C ILE A 205 9.08 -11.66 18.59
N ASP A 206 9.05 -12.71 19.41
CA ASP A 206 9.64 -12.70 20.75
C ASP A 206 11.14 -12.90 20.58
N ARG A 207 11.90 -11.81 20.72
CA ARG A 207 13.35 -11.72 20.53
C ARG A 207 14.12 -12.51 21.59
N LEU A 208 13.58 -12.64 22.80
CA LEU A 208 14.23 -13.39 23.88
C LEU A 208 14.10 -14.89 23.66
N LYS A 209 12.96 -15.34 23.11
CA LYS A 209 12.69 -16.75 22.85
C LYS A 209 13.03 -17.19 21.42
N GLY A 210 13.27 -16.24 20.52
CA GLY A 210 13.43 -16.52 19.09
C GLY A 210 12.17 -17.10 18.46
N LYS A 211 10.97 -16.67 18.85
CA LYS A 211 9.71 -17.28 18.38
C LYS A 211 8.82 -16.27 17.67
N VAL A 212 8.01 -16.74 16.72
CA VAL A 212 6.90 -15.96 16.18
C VAL A 212 5.81 -15.87 17.25
N SER A 213 5.48 -14.64 17.65
CA SER A 213 4.39 -14.36 18.61
C SER A 213 3.09 -14.06 17.89
N PHE A 214 3.16 -13.37 16.76
CA PHE A 214 2.03 -13.04 15.92
C PHE A 214 2.49 -12.96 14.46
N PHE A 215 1.65 -13.45 13.56
CA PHE A 215 1.83 -13.29 12.13
C PHE A 215 0.47 -13.03 11.49
N GLU A 216 0.44 -12.08 10.56
CA GLU A 216 -0.70 -11.81 9.73
C GLU A 216 -0.24 -11.36 8.35
N MET A 217 -0.89 -11.87 7.30
CA MET A 217 -0.70 -11.46 5.92
C MET A 217 -2.06 -11.51 5.24
N TYR A 218 -2.56 -10.37 4.77
CA TYR A 218 -3.92 -10.25 4.27
C TYR A 218 -4.01 -9.30 3.08
N VAL A 219 -5.01 -9.50 2.23
CA VAL A 219 -5.38 -8.55 1.19
C VAL A 219 -6.16 -7.41 1.85
N PRO A 220 -5.72 -6.15 1.73
CA PRO A 220 -6.40 -5.02 2.37
C PRO A 220 -7.82 -4.82 1.83
N GLU A 221 -8.64 -4.15 2.62
CA GLU A 221 -9.97 -3.72 2.18
C GLU A 221 -9.87 -2.63 1.10
N GLY A 222 -10.83 -2.61 0.20
CA GLY A 222 -10.91 -1.65 -0.89
C GLY A 222 -12.19 -1.84 -1.69
N PRO A 223 -12.55 -0.88 -2.56
CA PRO A 223 -13.73 -1.01 -3.43
C PRO A 223 -13.57 -2.14 -4.47
N VAL A 224 -12.32 -2.40 -4.86
CA VAL A 224 -11.83 -3.50 -5.69
C VAL A 224 -10.52 -3.92 -5.06
N ASN A 225 -10.27 -5.23 -4.92
CA ASN A 225 -9.05 -5.72 -4.30
C ASN A 225 -8.46 -6.97 -4.97
N PHE A 226 -8.86 -7.25 -6.21
CA PHE A 226 -8.17 -8.18 -7.08
C PHE A 226 -8.46 -7.87 -8.55
N ASP A 227 -7.51 -8.26 -9.40
CA ASP A 227 -7.66 -8.37 -10.84
C ASP A 227 -7.65 -9.83 -11.27
N VAL A 228 -8.27 -10.06 -12.43
CA VAL A 228 -8.36 -11.36 -13.07
C VAL A 228 -8.09 -11.26 -14.56
N ASN A 229 -7.35 -12.22 -15.08
CA ASN A 229 -7.07 -12.35 -16.49
C ASN A 229 -7.42 -13.77 -16.93
N ARG A 230 -8.54 -13.97 -17.63
CA ARG A 230 -8.97 -15.29 -18.14
C ARG A 230 -8.60 -15.45 -19.60
N VAL A 231 -8.15 -16.64 -19.98
CA VAL A 231 -7.86 -17.00 -21.36
C VAL A 231 -9.01 -17.82 -21.92
N VAL A 232 -9.76 -17.24 -22.87
CA VAL A 232 -10.90 -17.88 -23.54
C VAL A 232 -10.68 -17.74 -25.05
N HIS A 233 -10.74 -18.83 -25.83
CA HIS A 233 -10.64 -18.65 -27.28
C HIS A 233 -9.22 -18.37 -27.80
N GLY A 234 -8.20 -18.42 -26.93
CA GLY A 234 -6.89 -17.80 -27.20
C GLY A 234 -6.86 -16.27 -27.04
N SER A 235 -7.98 -15.66 -26.63
CA SER A 235 -8.08 -14.25 -26.25
C SER A 235 -7.98 -14.10 -24.73
N ARG A 236 -7.44 -12.97 -24.26
CA ARG A 236 -7.39 -12.62 -22.84
C ARG A 236 -8.49 -11.64 -22.50
N ILE A 237 -9.26 -11.96 -21.47
CA ILE A 237 -10.30 -11.10 -20.90
C ILE A 237 -9.82 -10.67 -19.52
N ALA A 238 -9.73 -9.36 -19.31
CA ALA A 238 -9.37 -8.77 -18.03
C ALA A 238 -10.62 -8.33 -17.28
N GLY A 239 -10.58 -8.40 -15.96
CA GLY A 239 -11.62 -7.90 -15.08
C GLY A 239 -11.09 -7.73 -13.68
N ALA A 240 -11.95 -7.27 -12.79
CA ALA A 240 -11.62 -6.99 -11.41
C ALA A 240 -12.79 -7.34 -10.50
N GLY A 241 -12.54 -7.39 -9.20
CA GLY A 241 -13.61 -7.64 -8.24
C GLY A 241 -13.19 -7.43 -6.80
N TYR A 242 -14.03 -7.94 -5.90
CA TYR A 242 -13.84 -7.82 -4.47
C TYR A 242 -13.90 -9.17 -3.78
N CYS A 243 -12.88 -9.46 -2.99
CA CYS A 243 -12.84 -10.57 -2.04
C CYS A 243 -12.88 -9.98 -0.63
N SER A 244 -13.96 -10.25 0.11
CA SER A 244 -14.15 -9.67 1.44
C SER A 244 -13.10 -10.07 2.46
N LYS A 245 -12.39 -11.17 2.22
CA LYS A 245 -11.33 -11.63 3.11
C LYS A 245 -10.41 -12.63 2.42
N MET A 246 -9.11 -12.34 2.42
CA MET A 246 -8.07 -13.29 2.03
C MET A 246 -6.88 -13.09 2.96
N GLU A 247 -6.57 -14.08 3.81
CA GLU A 247 -5.55 -13.93 4.84
C GLU A 247 -4.84 -15.24 5.22
N LEU A 248 -3.65 -15.09 5.77
CA LEU A 248 -2.92 -16.06 6.59
C LEU A 248 -2.65 -15.45 7.97
N ARG A 249 -2.90 -16.18 9.05
CA ARG A 249 -2.77 -15.67 10.42
C ARG A 249 -2.27 -16.72 11.42
N ALA A 250 -1.45 -16.29 12.38
CA ALA A 250 -1.01 -17.08 13.52
C ALA A 250 -0.86 -16.22 14.78
N GLY A 251 -1.15 -16.79 15.95
CA GLY A 251 -1.09 -16.07 17.22
C GLY A 251 -2.27 -15.11 17.45
N THR A 252 -2.14 -14.23 18.45
CA THR A 252 -3.21 -13.32 18.89
C THR A 252 -2.82 -11.86 18.65
N GLN A 253 -3.73 -11.08 18.07
CA GLN A 253 -3.50 -9.68 17.68
C GLN A 253 -3.41 -8.73 18.87
N ASP A 254 -4.01 -9.07 20.02
CA ASP A 254 -3.94 -8.32 21.28
C ASP A 254 -2.49 -7.96 21.68
N LEU A 255 -1.51 -8.73 21.20
CA LEU A 255 -0.10 -8.45 21.43
C LEU A 255 0.36 -7.12 20.81
N LEU A 256 -0.20 -6.68 19.69
CA LEU A 256 0.16 -5.41 19.06
C LEU A 256 -0.37 -4.20 19.83
N GLU A 257 -1.53 -4.35 20.48
CA GLU A 257 -2.21 -3.26 21.18
C GLU A 257 -1.66 -3.02 22.60
N ASN A 258 -1.04 -4.04 23.20
CA ASN A 258 -0.64 -4.05 24.61
C ASN A 258 0.88 -4.00 24.84
N VAL A 259 1.68 -3.76 23.80
CA VAL A 259 3.14 -3.72 23.92
C VAL A 259 3.66 -2.28 23.88
N ASP A 260 4.37 -1.90 24.95
CA ASP A 260 5.13 -0.66 25.01
C ASP A 260 6.48 -0.84 24.30
N PHE A 261 6.59 -0.25 23.11
CA PHE A 261 7.82 -0.29 22.32
C PHE A 261 8.80 0.81 22.76
N ALA A 262 10.07 0.43 22.94
CA ALA A 262 11.13 1.36 23.31
C ALA A 262 11.52 2.29 22.14
N ALA A 263 11.46 1.77 20.92
CA ALA A 263 11.64 2.53 19.69
C ALA A 263 10.56 2.15 18.68
N SER A 264 9.93 3.12 18.04
CA SER A 264 8.89 2.88 17.04
C SER A 264 8.72 4.03 16.05
N ILE A 265 8.14 3.71 14.89
CA ILE A 265 7.42 4.66 14.03
C ILE A 265 5.94 4.29 14.02
N THR A 266 5.09 5.24 13.64
CA THR A 266 3.65 4.98 13.52
C THR A 266 3.39 3.98 12.40
N GLN A 267 2.28 3.25 12.50
CA GLN A 267 1.82 2.34 11.44
C GLN A 267 1.74 3.07 10.08
N ALA A 268 1.07 4.22 10.06
CA ALA A 268 0.95 5.05 8.86
C ALA A 268 2.30 5.48 8.27
N ALA A 269 3.31 5.76 9.10
CA ALA A 269 4.65 6.11 8.61
C ALA A 269 5.35 4.90 7.97
N ALA A 270 5.19 3.71 8.54
CA ALA A 270 5.77 2.48 8.00
C ALA A 270 5.07 2.07 6.69
N GLU A 271 3.74 2.12 6.64
CA GLU A 271 2.94 1.91 5.43
C GLU A 271 3.32 2.91 4.33
N ARG A 272 3.48 4.18 4.70
CA ARG A 272 3.95 5.22 3.78
C ARG A 272 5.35 4.93 3.24
N ALA A 273 6.27 4.46 4.08
CA ALA A 273 7.61 4.09 3.63
C ALA A 273 7.58 2.89 2.67
N LEU A 274 6.75 1.89 2.96
CA LEU A 274 6.55 0.72 2.10
C LEU A 274 5.91 1.09 0.77
N ILE A 275 4.79 1.80 0.75
CA ILE A 275 4.04 2.11 -0.48
C ILE A 275 4.86 2.94 -1.48
N LEU A 276 5.77 3.79 -0.99
CA LEU A 276 6.71 4.56 -1.81
C LEU A 276 7.73 3.69 -2.57
N ARG A 277 7.92 2.43 -2.13
CA ARG A 277 8.70 1.42 -2.86
C ARG A 277 7.94 0.77 -3.98
N PHE A 278 6.61 0.81 -3.97
CA PHE A 278 5.75 0.17 -4.96
C PHE A 278 5.24 1.15 -6.03
N TYR A 279 4.97 2.39 -5.65
CA TYR A 279 4.30 3.33 -6.54
C TYR A 279 5.05 4.65 -6.62
N LYS A 280 5.62 4.95 -7.80
CA LYS A 280 6.25 6.27 -8.02
C LYS A 280 5.23 7.41 -7.97
N SER A 281 3.97 7.14 -8.35
CA SER A 281 2.86 8.10 -8.22
C SER A 281 2.66 8.56 -6.78
N GLN A 282 3.00 7.73 -5.79
CA GLN A 282 2.93 8.08 -4.38
C GLN A 282 3.98 9.12 -3.97
N GLN A 283 5.03 9.35 -4.75
CA GLN A 283 6.03 10.41 -4.52
C GLN A 283 5.55 11.78 -5.00
N ILE A 284 4.43 11.84 -5.73
CA ILE A 284 3.83 13.10 -6.17
C ILE A 284 3.27 13.83 -4.96
N ASN A 285 3.53 15.13 -4.89
CA ASN A 285 2.91 16.00 -3.90
C ASN A 285 1.46 16.29 -4.33
N TRP A 286 0.54 15.44 -3.89
CA TRP A 286 -0.88 15.61 -4.10
C TRP A 286 -1.39 16.83 -3.32
N VAL A 287 -2.04 17.75 -4.00
CA VAL A 287 -2.61 18.96 -3.43
C VAL A 287 -4.06 19.09 -3.89
N ALA A 288 -4.89 19.71 -3.05
CA ALA A 288 -6.29 19.93 -3.40
C ALA A 288 -6.39 20.91 -4.59
N PRO A 289 -7.39 20.77 -5.49
CA PRO A 289 -7.48 21.57 -6.70
C PRO A 289 -7.47 23.10 -6.49
N ASP A 290 -8.05 23.57 -5.39
CA ASP A 290 -8.07 24.98 -4.98
C ASP A 290 -6.67 25.49 -4.61
N GLN A 291 -5.88 24.68 -3.91
CA GLN A 291 -4.49 24.99 -3.55
C GLN A 291 -3.56 25.06 -4.78
N VAL A 292 -3.86 24.30 -5.84
CA VAL A 292 -3.06 24.31 -7.08
C VAL A 292 -2.95 25.71 -7.67
N LEU A 293 -4.06 26.46 -7.71
CA LEU A 293 -4.11 27.80 -8.30
C LEU A 293 -3.27 28.79 -7.48
N GLU A 294 -3.41 28.75 -6.15
CA GLU A 294 -2.62 29.59 -5.25
C GLU A 294 -1.12 29.30 -5.38
N MET A 295 -0.74 28.01 -5.42
CA MET A 295 0.65 27.60 -5.61
C MET A 295 1.21 28.03 -6.96
N ALA A 296 0.45 27.85 -8.04
CA ALA A 296 0.87 28.24 -9.39
C ALA A 296 1.11 29.76 -9.49
N GLN A 297 0.21 30.56 -8.91
CA GLN A 297 0.33 32.01 -8.87
C GLN A 297 1.51 32.47 -8.02
N ALA A 298 1.66 31.93 -6.80
CA ALA A 298 2.76 32.28 -5.90
C ALA A 298 4.13 31.90 -6.48
N GLN A 299 4.22 30.77 -7.19
CA GLN A 299 5.46 30.26 -7.73
C GLN A 299 5.72 30.69 -9.19
N GLN A 300 4.80 31.42 -9.81
CA GLN A 300 4.88 31.87 -11.20
C GLN A 300 5.15 30.71 -12.18
N LYS A 301 4.42 29.60 -12.00
CA LYS A 301 4.58 28.39 -12.81
C LYS A 301 3.27 27.99 -13.49
N PRO A 302 3.34 27.51 -14.76
CA PRO A 302 2.16 27.02 -15.44
C PRO A 302 1.63 25.74 -14.77
N ILE A 303 0.32 25.52 -14.86
CA ILE A 303 -0.33 24.29 -14.44
C ILE A 303 -0.41 23.35 -15.64
N HIS A 304 -0.03 22.09 -15.44
CA HIS A 304 -0.23 21.02 -16.42
C HIS A 304 -1.21 20.01 -15.84
N VAL A 305 -2.42 19.95 -16.40
CA VAL A 305 -3.46 19.01 -15.96
C VAL A 305 -3.33 17.70 -16.74
N ILE A 306 -3.31 16.58 -16.03
CA ILE A 306 -3.39 15.24 -16.60
C ILE A 306 -4.71 14.65 -16.13
N SER A 307 -5.59 14.32 -17.08
CA SER A 307 -6.79 13.53 -16.80
C SER A 307 -6.48 12.08 -17.12
N ILE A 308 -6.89 11.19 -16.22
CA ILE A 308 -6.75 9.75 -16.35
C ILE A 308 -8.11 9.12 -16.16
N ASP A 309 -8.31 7.95 -16.75
CA ASP A 309 -9.46 7.10 -16.50
C ASP A 309 -8.99 5.95 -15.61
N GLY A 310 -9.55 5.84 -14.40
CA GLY A 310 -9.15 4.86 -13.38
C GLY A 310 -8.26 5.41 -12.23
N PRO A 311 -8.07 4.60 -11.17
CA PRO A 311 -7.24 4.96 -10.02
C PRO A 311 -5.74 4.95 -10.39
N LEU A 312 -4.96 5.86 -9.79
CA LEU A 312 -3.49 5.86 -9.90
C LEU A 312 -2.81 4.81 -9.04
N VAL A 313 -3.59 4.22 -8.15
CA VAL A 313 -3.18 3.24 -7.16
C VAL A 313 -4.08 2.04 -7.42
N ASP A 314 -3.84 1.40 -8.56
CA ASP A 314 -4.31 0.04 -8.74
C ASP A 314 -3.35 -0.86 -7.95
N GLU A 315 -3.85 -1.39 -6.83
CA GLU A 315 -3.06 -2.32 -6.03
C GLU A 315 -3.06 -3.74 -6.61
N SER A 316 -3.93 -4.00 -7.58
CA SER A 316 -4.18 -5.30 -8.20
C SER A 316 -3.49 -5.51 -9.55
N CYS A 317 -3.07 -4.45 -10.27
CA CYS A 317 -2.01 -4.44 -11.31
C CYS A 317 -1.77 -3.01 -11.86
#